data_AF-A0AAD0AQB4-F1
#
_entry.id   AF-A0AAD0AQB4-F1
#
_cell.length_a   1.000
_cell.length_b   1.000
_cell.length_c   1.000
_cell.angle_alpha   90.00
_cell.angle_beta   90.00
_cell.angle_gamma   90.00
#
_symmetry.space_group_name_H-M   'P 1'
#
loop_
_entity.id
_entity.type
_entity.pdbx_description
1 polymer ?
#
loop_
_entity_poly.entity_id
_entity_poly.type
_entity_poly.pdbx_seq_one_letter_code
_entity_poly.pdbx_strand_id
1 'polypeptide(L)'
;MNKEILELVTKIFTFLKLEDYTKLTNILSMIEKEFPNYYKYFEKFKDKSMGEKASDILSNVFDSLTLGGTPLALLGKKAEKEEKERETTSQKSLLKDGIKGILKNYSDSSEEKRFLEFLSEKL
;
A
#
# COMPACT_ATOMS: atom_id res chain seq x y z
N MET A 1 -6.96 14.07 -8.15
CA MET A 1 -6.92 13.02 -7.13
C MET A 1 -7.21 13.65 -5.77
N ASN A 2 -8.25 13.19 -5.11
CA ASN A 2 -8.61 13.52 -3.74
C ASN A 2 -7.45 13.21 -2.77
N LYS A 3 -7.28 14.04 -1.74
CA LYS A 3 -6.19 13.93 -0.75
C LYS A 3 -6.21 12.59 0.00
N GLU A 4 -7.38 12.12 0.42
CA GLU A 4 -7.53 10.86 1.17
C GLU A 4 -7.15 9.66 0.29
N ILE A 5 -7.54 9.69 -0.99
CA ILE A 5 -7.15 8.68 -1.98
C ILE A 5 -5.63 8.69 -2.18
N LEU A 6 -5.05 9.87 -2.39
CA LEU A 6 -3.61 10.01 -2.59
C LEU A 6 -2.83 9.46 -1.38
N GLU A 7 -3.29 9.73 -0.16
CA GLU A 7 -2.68 9.22 1.07
C GLU A 7 -2.77 7.69 1.15
N LEU A 8 -3.97 7.12 0.91
CA LEU A 8 -4.16 5.66 0.93
C LEU A 8 -3.27 4.96 -0.10
N VAL A 9 -3.25 5.45 -1.34
CA VAL A 9 -2.46 4.84 -2.43
C VAL A 9 -0.96 4.98 -2.15
N THR A 10 -0.54 6.10 -1.56
CA THR A 10 0.85 6.28 -1.10
C THR A 10 1.22 5.23 -0.05
N LYS A 11 0.34 4.94 0.93
CA LYS A 11 0.55 3.88 1.93
C LYS A 11 0.65 2.50 1.27
N ILE A 12 -0.24 2.20 0.34
CA ILE A 12 -0.24 0.94 -0.43
C ILE A 12 1.07 0.76 -1.20
N PHE A 13 1.53 1.79 -1.93
CA PHE A 13 2.75 1.69 -2.72
C PHE A 13 4.00 1.66 -1.85
N THR A 14 3.97 2.31 -0.70
CA THR A 14 5.05 2.19 0.30
C THR A 14 5.16 0.77 0.83
N PHE A 15 4.03 0.15 1.18
CA PHE A 15 3.97 -1.25 1.58
C PHE A 15 4.48 -2.18 0.48
N LEU A 16 3.96 -2.06 -0.74
CA LEU A 16 4.41 -2.90 -1.86
C LEU A 16 5.88 -2.67 -2.21
N LYS A 17 6.41 -1.45 -2.09
CA LYS A 17 7.83 -1.17 -2.37
C LYS A 17 8.75 -1.98 -1.47
N LEU A 18 8.31 -2.28 -0.26
CA LEU A 18 9.07 -2.98 0.76
C LEU A 18 8.83 -4.49 0.74
N GLU A 19 7.58 -4.91 0.53
CA GLU A 19 7.20 -6.32 0.57
C GLU A 19 7.29 -7.02 -0.80
N ASP A 20 6.92 -6.33 -1.88
CA ASP A 20 6.85 -6.92 -3.22
C ASP A 20 7.05 -5.85 -4.30
N TYR A 21 8.31 -5.42 -4.44
CA TYR A 21 8.68 -4.38 -5.40
C TYR A 21 8.34 -4.76 -6.84
N THR A 22 8.44 -6.05 -7.19
CA THR A 22 8.05 -6.55 -8.52
C THR A 22 6.57 -6.28 -8.77
N LYS A 23 5.70 -6.63 -7.80
CA LYS A 23 4.27 -6.32 -7.89
C LYS A 23 4.00 -4.82 -7.98
N LEU A 24 4.70 -3.99 -7.21
CA LEU A 24 4.60 -2.53 -7.33
C LEU A 24 4.94 -2.05 -8.75
N THR A 25 6.07 -2.49 -9.32
CA THR A 25 6.48 -2.06 -10.67
C THR A 25 5.48 -2.48 -11.75
N ASN A 26 4.89 -3.66 -11.63
CA ASN A 26 3.84 -4.13 -12.53
C ASN A 26 2.59 -3.25 -12.43
N ILE A 27 2.15 -2.93 -11.21
CA ILE A 27 1.00 -2.04 -10.97
C ILE A 27 1.28 -0.64 -11.52
N LEU A 28 2.45 -0.06 -11.25
CA LEU A 28 2.84 1.25 -11.77
C LEU A 28 2.84 1.29 -13.31
N SER A 29 3.32 0.22 -13.96
CA SER A 29 3.33 0.13 -15.43
C SER A 29 1.93 0.03 -16.03
N MET A 30 0.98 -0.59 -15.33
CA MET A 30 -0.43 -0.62 -15.76
C MET A 30 -1.10 0.74 -15.53
N ILE A 31 -0.83 1.40 -14.40
CA ILE A 31 -1.34 2.74 -14.09
C ILE A 31 -0.82 3.78 -15.09
N GLU A 32 0.46 3.70 -15.49
CA GLU A 32 1.04 4.58 -16.52
C GLU A 32 0.26 4.52 -17.85
N LYS A 33 -0.28 3.34 -18.19
CA LYS A 33 -1.06 3.12 -19.42
C LYS A 33 -2.53 3.48 -19.27
N GLU A 34 -3.17 3.04 -18.19
CA GLU A 34 -4.62 3.13 -18.00
C GLU A 34 -5.06 4.42 -17.30
N PHE A 35 -4.19 5.00 -16.47
CA PHE A 35 -4.46 6.17 -15.64
C PHE A 35 -3.27 7.16 -15.61
N PRO A 36 -2.80 7.66 -16.78
CA PRO A 36 -1.60 8.50 -16.86
C PRO A 36 -1.68 9.78 -16.00
N ASN A 37 -2.89 10.32 -15.82
CA ASN A 37 -3.15 11.47 -14.96
C ASN A 37 -2.89 11.20 -13.48
N TYR A 38 -3.04 9.95 -13.03
CA TYR A 38 -2.73 9.54 -11.66
C TYR A 38 -1.29 9.06 -11.52
N TYR A 39 -0.73 8.46 -12.57
CA TYR A 39 0.65 7.99 -12.60
C TYR A 39 1.66 9.05 -12.14
N LYS A 40 1.47 10.32 -12.56
CA LYS A 40 2.35 11.45 -12.18
C LYS A 40 2.54 11.64 -10.67
N TYR A 41 1.58 11.22 -9.84
CA TYR A 41 1.69 11.32 -8.38
C TYR A 41 2.59 10.22 -7.78
N PHE A 42 2.78 9.14 -8.53
CA PHE A 42 3.39 7.90 -8.07
C PHE A 42 4.66 7.50 -8.81
N GLU A 43 5.09 8.27 -9.81
CA GLU A 43 6.35 8.04 -10.53
C GLU A 43 7.55 7.89 -9.58
N LYS A 44 7.59 8.65 -8.48
CA LYS A 44 8.60 8.54 -7.40
C LYS A 44 8.77 7.13 -6.81
N PHE A 45 7.79 6.24 -7.00
CA PHE A 45 7.86 4.85 -6.54
C PHE A 45 8.58 3.91 -7.53
N LYS A 46 8.91 4.36 -8.75
CA LYS A 46 9.75 3.62 -9.72
C LYS A 46 11.21 3.50 -9.28
N ASP A 47 11.67 4.36 -8.40
CA ASP A 47 13.02 4.26 -7.87
C ASP A 47 13.08 3.20 -6.78
N LYS A 48 13.98 2.23 -6.91
CA LYS A 48 14.11 1.13 -5.95
C LYS A 48 14.68 1.59 -4.60
N SER A 49 15.46 2.67 -4.57
CA SER A 49 16.04 3.17 -3.33
C SER A 49 14.94 3.70 -2.40
N MET A 50 14.81 3.08 -1.23
CA MET A 50 14.38 3.76 -0.01
C MET A 50 15.68 4.25 0.64
N GLY A 51 15.78 5.51 1.05
CA GLY A 51 16.87 5.92 1.96
C GLY A 51 16.85 5.05 3.23
N GLU A 52 17.92 5.07 4.02
CA GLU A 52 18.24 4.17 5.15
C GLU A 52 17.18 3.98 6.26
N LYS A 53 15.97 4.55 6.14
CA LYS A 53 14.90 4.51 7.15
C LYS A 53 13.65 3.77 6.69
N ALA A 54 13.82 2.68 5.94
CA ALA A 54 12.70 1.83 5.53
C ALA A 54 11.89 1.32 6.74
N SER A 55 12.55 0.98 7.85
CA SER A 55 11.92 0.55 9.10
C SER A 55 11.07 1.64 9.76
N ASP A 56 11.54 2.89 9.79
CA ASP A 56 10.80 4.00 10.40
C ASP A 56 9.58 4.37 9.56
N ILE A 57 9.70 4.27 8.23
CA ILE A 57 8.59 4.46 7.30
C ILE A 57 7.57 3.33 7.48
N LEU A 58 8.01 2.09 7.68
CA LEU A 58 7.13 0.96 7.97
C LEU A 58 6.39 1.15 9.28
N SER A 59 7.08 1.48 10.38
CA SER A 59 6.44 1.75 11.66
C SER A 59 5.38 2.83 11.49
N ASN A 60 5.70 3.96 10.85
CA ASN A 60 4.70 5.02 10.65
C ASN A 60 3.52 4.62 9.76
N VAL A 61 3.73 3.84 8.70
CA VAL A 61 2.64 3.34 7.85
C VAL A 61 1.78 2.34 8.62
N PHE A 62 2.41 1.40 9.33
CA PHE A 62 1.74 0.34 10.07
C PHE A 62 1.08 0.83 11.35
N ASP A 63 1.72 1.69 12.14
CA ASP A 63 1.16 2.34 13.34
C ASP A 63 -0.07 3.18 13.00
N SER A 64 -0.14 3.74 11.78
CA SER A 64 -1.34 4.44 11.30
C SER A 64 -2.49 3.49 10.88
N LEU A 65 -2.19 2.19 10.71
CA LEU A 65 -3.11 1.15 10.25
C LEU A 65 -3.45 0.13 11.37
N THR A 66 -2.68 0.06 12.45
CA THR A 66 -2.85 -0.91 13.54
C THR A 66 -3.36 -0.26 14.82
N LEU A 67 -4.51 -0.73 15.30
CA LEU A 67 -4.91 -0.62 16.70
C LEU A 67 -3.99 -1.54 17.54
N GLY A 68 -2.90 -0.99 18.11
CA GLY A 68 -2.18 -1.51 19.27
C GLY A 68 -1.60 -2.93 19.18
N GLY A 69 -0.29 -3.06 18.91
CA GLY A 69 0.42 -4.34 18.98
C GLY A 69 1.93 -4.20 19.20
N THR A 70 2.49 -5.16 19.94
CA THR A 70 3.85 -5.21 20.54
C THR A 70 4.99 -5.24 19.51
N PRO A 71 6.20 -4.69 19.80
CA PRO A 71 7.32 -4.65 18.85
C PRO A 71 7.89 -6.02 18.43
N LEU A 72 8.09 -6.19 17.12
CA LEU A 72 8.58 -7.39 16.42
C LEU A 72 9.97 -7.90 16.81
N ALA A 73 10.76 -7.09 17.50
CA ALA A 73 12.17 -7.38 17.79
C ALA A 73 12.40 -8.48 18.86
N LEU A 74 11.33 -9.08 19.42
CA LEU A 74 11.41 -9.93 20.61
C LEU A 74 11.23 -11.44 20.36
N LEU A 75 10.95 -11.89 19.12
CA LEU A 75 10.67 -13.30 18.83
C LEU A 75 11.78 -13.96 17.97
N GLY A 76 12.17 -15.19 18.32
CA GLY A 76 13.27 -15.89 17.67
C GLY A 76 13.00 -16.21 16.19
N LYS A 77 14.08 -16.39 15.40
CA LYS A 77 14.09 -16.45 13.92
C LYS A 77 13.02 -17.32 13.22
N LYS A 78 12.46 -18.33 13.88
CA LYS A 78 11.39 -19.20 13.34
C LYS A 78 9.99 -18.63 13.61
N ALA A 79 9.78 -18.03 14.78
CA ALA A 79 8.55 -17.31 15.13
C ALA A 79 8.45 -15.98 14.36
N GLU A 80 9.58 -15.29 14.17
CA GLU A 80 9.67 -14.04 13.42
C GLU A 80 9.18 -14.19 11.97
N LYS A 81 9.47 -15.31 11.30
CA LYS A 81 9.04 -15.56 9.92
C LYS A 81 7.53 -15.82 9.83
N GLU A 82 6.98 -16.66 10.71
CA GLU A 82 5.54 -16.99 10.72
C GLU A 82 4.70 -15.78 11.15
N GLU A 83 5.18 -14.98 12.10
CA GLU A 83 4.50 -13.76 12.55
C GLU A 83 4.55 -12.68 11.46
N LYS A 84 5.70 -12.49 10.81
CA LYS A 84 5.82 -11.59 9.66
C LYS A 84 4.86 -11.99 8.53
N GLU A 85 4.75 -13.27 8.18
CA GLU A 85 3.81 -13.73 7.14
C GLU A 85 2.33 -13.47 7.51
N ARG A 86 1.96 -13.68 8.78
CA ARG A 86 0.60 -13.38 9.30
C ARG A 86 0.31 -11.88 9.28
N GLU A 87 1.26 -11.06 9.71
CA GLU A 87 1.14 -9.61 9.67
C GLU A 87 1.04 -9.10 8.24
N THR A 88 1.90 -9.55 7.33
CA THR A 88 1.85 -9.14 5.91
C THR A 88 0.48 -9.44 5.29
N THR A 89 -0.13 -10.57 5.67
CA THR A 89 -1.48 -10.96 5.24
C THR A 89 -2.55 -10.06 5.85
N SER A 90 -2.46 -9.79 7.16
CA SER A 90 -3.35 -8.87 7.88
C SER A 90 -3.29 -7.45 7.29
N GLN A 91 -2.09 -6.95 7.03
CA GLN A 91 -1.86 -5.62 6.45
C GLN A 91 -2.41 -5.52 5.03
N LYS A 92 -2.24 -6.56 4.20
CA LYS A 92 -2.89 -6.61 2.87
C LYS A 92 -4.42 -6.53 2.98
N SER A 93 -5.03 -7.21 3.96
CA SER A 93 -6.47 -7.12 4.20
C SER A 93 -6.87 -5.70 4.61
N LEU A 94 -6.16 -5.09 5.55
CA LEU A 94 -6.42 -3.71 6.01
C LEU A 94 -6.33 -2.69 4.87
N LEU A 95 -5.34 -2.81 3.99
CA LEU A 95 -5.20 -1.93 2.82
C LEU A 95 -6.38 -2.12 1.83
N LYS A 96 -6.81 -3.36 1.59
CA LYS A 96 -7.98 -3.65 0.76
C LYS A 96 -9.27 -3.11 1.38
N ASP A 97 -9.43 -3.25 2.69
CA ASP A 97 -10.59 -2.77 3.41
C ASP A 97 -10.61 -1.23 3.49
N GLY A 98 -9.43 -0.60 3.57
CA GLY A 98 -9.27 0.85 3.41
C GLY A 98 -9.78 1.34 2.04
N ILE A 99 -9.43 0.64 0.94
CA ILE A 99 -9.96 0.96 -0.39
C ILE A 99 -11.49 0.82 -0.42
N LYS A 100 -12.03 -0.31 0.08
CA LYS A 100 -13.48 -0.53 0.16
C LYS A 100 -14.18 0.53 1.00
N GLY A 101 -13.57 0.97 2.09
CA GLY A 101 -14.08 2.02 2.97
C GLY A 101 -14.24 3.34 2.23
N ILE A 102 -13.23 3.76 1.47
CA ILE A 102 -13.30 4.97 0.65
C ILE A 102 -14.31 4.81 -0.48
N LEU A 103 -14.33 3.67 -1.18
CA LEU A 103 -15.23 3.40 -2.31
C LEU A 103 -16.73 3.57 -1.97
N LYS A 104 -17.13 3.30 -0.72
CA LYS A 104 -18.52 3.50 -0.25
C LYS A 104 -19.01 4.95 -0.35
N ASN A 105 -18.09 5.90 -0.36
CA ASN A 105 -18.40 7.34 -0.34
C ASN A 105 -18.25 7.99 -1.73
N TYR A 106 -17.87 7.23 -2.77
CA TYR A 106 -17.69 7.75 -4.13
C TYR A 106 -18.85 7.39 -5.04
N SER A 107 -19.27 8.34 -5.88
CA SER A 107 -20.25 8.10 -6.92
C SER A 107 -19.68 7.20 -8.03
N ASP A 108 -20.57 6.39 -8.62
CA ASP A 108 -20.22 5.31 -9.56
C ASP A 108 -19.53 5.76 -10.85
N SER A 109 -19.61 7.04 -11.21
CA SER A 109 -19.09 7.57 -12.49
C SER A 109 -17.72 8.23 -12.40
N SER A 110 -17.08 8.28 -11.23
CA SER A 110 -15.80 8.98 -11.09
C SER A 110 -14.61 8.15 -11.59
N GLU A 111 -13.67 8.80 -12.30
CA GLU A 111 -12.39 8.19 -12.70
C GLU A 111 -11.60 7.72 -11.46
N GLU A 112 -11.76 8.40 -10.33
CA GLU A 112 -11.17 8.03 -9.04
C GLU A 112 -11.70 6.70 -8.52
N LYS A 113 -13.00 6.44 -8.64
CA LYS A 113 -13.59 5.14 -8.29
C LYS A 113 -13.01 4.01 -9.15
N ARG A 114 -12.97 4.20 -10.48
CA ARG A 114 -12.39 3.22 -11.42
C ARG A 114 -10.92 2.91 -11.11
N PHE A 115 -10.15 3.92 -10.74
CA PHE A 115 -8.76 3.75 -10.33
C PHE A 115 -8.62 2.94 -9.03
N LEU A 116 -9.46 3.22 -8.03
CA LEU A 116 -9.47 2.49 -6.76
C LEU A 116 -9.92 1.03 -6.94
N GLU A 117 -10.93 0.78 -7.78
CA GLU A 117 -11.37 -0.58 -8.15
C GLU A 117 -10.23 -1.35 -8.83
N PHE A 118 -9.59 -0.74 -9.84
CA PHE A 118 -8.40 -1.29 -10.48
C PHE A 118 -7.33 -1.65 -9.44
N LEU A 119 -7.00 -0.73 -8.53
CA LEU A 119 -5.97 -0.97 -7.53
C LEU A 119 -6.35 -2.10 -6.57
N SER A 120 -7.61 -2.18 -6.15
CA SER A 120 -8.12 -3.26 -5.30
C SER A 120 -8.01 -4.64 -5.95
N GLU A 121 -8.21 -4.74 -7.27
CA GLU A 121 -8.08 -5.99 -8.02
C GLU A 121 -6.62 -6.44 -8.12
N LYS A 122 -5.67 -5.50 -8.19
CA LYS A 122 -4.25 -5.84 -8.34
C LYS A 122 -3.56 -6.15 -7.00
N LEU A 123 -4.12 -5.73 -5.86
CA LEU A 123 -3.57 -5.98 -4.52
C LEU A 123 -3.72 -7.42 -4.04
#